data_AF-A0A6V8NS41-F1
#
_entry.id   AF-A0A6V8NS41-F1
#
_cell.length_a   1.000
_cell.length_b   1.000
_cell.length_c   1.000
_cell.angle_alpha   90.00
_cell.angle_beta   90.00
_cell.angle_gamma   90.00
#
_symmetry.space_group_name_H-M   'P 1'
#
loop_
_entity.id
_entity.type
_entity.pdbx_description
1 polymer ?
#
loop_
_entity_poly.entity_id
_entity_poly.type
_entity_poly.pdbx_seq_one_letter_code
_entity_poly.pdbx_strand_id
1 'polypeptide(L)'
;MRQAAAFKSEQLKAYLQRMEQGGIFRELGIANLLEGDFFGWYLDIWDEAIYQALKEIVASLANYSLVTLDVDPEQTRDLLKKLYQNLMPRALRHNLGEYYTPDWLAERLLDMLEAGRFKGDPNRRLLDPACGSGTFLVIAIRRIRQYASKKMLPESEVLEKILANVVGFDLNPLAVISARTNYLLALGDLLQHRKGEINIPVYLCDSIMTPSESEDLFGQGVLKFNTAVGPFAVPRSLVQARYIDTLANFLEEAVGLELSEEQFVSMLTEKLPLNPGQDDRDISAVVELYEKLLRLQRQG
;
A
#
# COMPACT_ATOMS: atom_id res chain seq x y z
N MET A 1 1.48 -16.13 -15.33
CA MET A 1 0.49 -15.93 -16.42
C MET A 1 0.40 -17.13 -17.38
N ARG A 2 1.38 -17.40 -18.26
CA ARG A 2 1.23 -18.49 -19.28
C ARG A 2 0.96 -19.89 -18.71
N GLN A 3 1.64 -20.27 -17.62
CA GLN A 3 1.35 -21.55 -16.95
C GLN A 3 -0.03 -21.55 -16.28
N ALA A 4 -0.48 -20.42 -15.75
CA ALA A 4 -1.76 -20.30 -15.06
C ALA A 4 -2.96 -20.51 -15.99
N ALA A 5 -2.83 -20.21 -17.28
CA ALA A 5 -3.87 -20.47 -18.28
C ALA A 5 -4.20 -21.98 -18.44
N ALA A 6 -3.27 -22.86 -18.07
CA ALA A 6 -3.45 -24.31 -18.13
C ALA A 6 -3.92 -24.93 -16.80
N PHE A 7 -4.09 -24.13 -15.74
CA PHE A 7 -4.47 -24.63 -14.43
C PHE A 7 -5.91 -25.18 -14.41
N LYS A 8 -6.11 -26.24 -13.63
CA LYS A 8 -7.45 -26.75 -13.27
C LYS A 8 -8.06 -25.85 -12.19
N SER A 9 -9.37 -25.98 -11.93
CA SER A 9 -10.13 -25.09 -11.03
C SER A 9 -9.44 -24.80 -9.69
N GLU A 10 -9.15 -25.83 -8.89
CA GLU A 10 -8.47 -25.66 -7.59
C GLU A 10 -7.06 -25.04 -7.71
N GLN A 11 -6.33 -25.38 -8.77
CA GLN A 11 -4.99 -24.81 -8.99
C GLN A 11 -5.06 -23.33 -9.34
N LEU A 12 -6.06 -22.93 -10.13
CA LEU A 12 -6.28 -21.53 -10.48
C LEU A 12 -6.74 -20.74 -9.26
N LYS A 13 -7.66 -21.31 -8.46
CA LYS A 13 -8.11 -20.71 -7.19
C LYS A 13 -6.92 -20.44 -6.26
N ALA A 14 -6.08 -21.44 -6.01
CA ALA A 14 -4.90 -21.30 -5.15
C ALA A 14 -3.89 -20.28 -5.71
N TYR A 15 -3.71 -20.24 -7.03
CA TYR A 15 -2.84 -19.26 -7.68
C TYR A 15 -3.35 -17.82 -7.50
N LEU A 16 -4.65 -17.60 -7.67
CA LEU A 16 -5.28 -16.30 -7.50
C LEU A 16 -5.30 -15.88 -6.02
N GLN A 17 -5.59 -16.79 -5.10
CA GLN A 17 -5.49 -16.52 -3.67
C GLN A 17 -4.09 -16.06 -3.26
N ARG A 18 -3.04 -16.72 -3.77
CA ARG A 18 -1.66 -16.28 -3.56
C ARG A 18 -1.39 -14.91 -4.21
N MET A 19 -2.01 -14.60 -5.35
CA MET A 19 -1.86 -13.30 -6.01
C MET A 19 -2.47 -12.16 -5.19
N GLU A 20 -3.68 -12.36 -4.66
CA GLU A 20 -4.36 -11.39 -3.78
C GLU A 20 -3.52 -11.12 -2.52
N GLN A 21 -2.84 -12.12 -1.98
CA GLN A 21 -1.95 -11.99 -0.82
C GLN A 21 -0.56 -11.37 -1.13
N GLY A 22 -0.43 -10.64 -2.24
CA GLY A 22 0.81 -9.98 -2.68
C GLY A 22 1.64 -10.78 -3.70
N GLY A 23 1.39 -12.08 -3.83
CA GLY A 23 1.97 -12.95 -4.86
C GLY A 23 3.49 -12.86 -4.98
N ILE A 24 3.97 -12.77 -6.22
CA ILE A 24 5.41 -12.66 -6.53
C ILE A 24 6.04 -11.39 -5.98
N PHE A 25 5.27 -10.32 -5.76
CA PHE A 25 5.83 -9.04 -5.30
C PHE A 25 6.31 -9.14 -3.86
N ARG A 26 5.56 -9.83 -3.00
CA ARG A 26 5.97 -10.10 -1.62
C ARG A 26 7.25 -10.94 -1.59
N GLU A 27 7.36 -11.97 -2.44
CA GLU A 27 8.59 -12.77 -2.60
C GLU A 27 9.80 -11.96 -3.10
N LEU A 28 9.55 -10.91 -3.89
CA LEU A 28 10.59 -10.00 -4.36
C LEU A 28 10.95 -8.90 -3.34
N GLY A 29 10.30 -8.90 -2.16
CA GLY A 29 10.51 -7.95 -1.08
C GLY A 29 9.72 -6.65 -1.23
N ILE A 30 8.59 -6.67 -1.93
CA ILE A 30 7.63 -5.55 -1.99
C ILE A 30 6.37 -5.99 -1.26
N ALA A 31 6.23 -5.55 -0.01
CA ALA A 31 5.26 -6.15 0.89
C ALA A 31 3.80 -5.77 0.58
N ASN A 32 3.54 -4.54 0.13
CA ASN A 32 2.19 -3.96 0.10
C ASN A 32 1.67 -3.55 -1.29
N LEU A 33 2.16 -4.15 -2.39
CA LEU A 33 1.67 -3.77 -3.73
C LEU A 33 0.21 -4.19 -3.98
N LEU A 34 -0.13 -5.44 -3.63
CA LEU A 34 -1.48 -5.99 -3.68
C LEU A 34 -1.84 -6.39 -2.25
N GLU A 35 -2.89 -5.76 -1.70
CA GLU A 35 -3.47 -6.09 -0.41
C GLU A 35 -4.86 -6.70 -0.71
N GLY A 36 -5.00 -8.00 -0.41
CA GLY A 36 -5.97 -8.90 -1.04
C GLY A 36 -7.43 -8.81 -0.60
N ASP A 37 -7.79 -7.85 0.24
CA ASP A 37 -9.07 -7.91 0.94
C ASP A 37 -10.23 -7.31 0.13
N PHE A 38 -9.99 -6.27 -0.67
CA PHE A 38 -11.11 -5.53 -1.30
C PHE A 38 -11.67 -6.22 -2.55
N PHE A 39 -10.82 -6.93 -3.30
CA PHE A 39 -11.19 -7.53 -4.59
C PHE A 39 -11.19 -9.07 -4.58
N GLY A 40 -10.90 -9.70 -3.43
CA GLY A 40 -10.78 -11.14 -3.28
C GLY A 40 -12.09 -11.93 -3.19
N TRP A 41 -13.26 -11.27 -3.15
CA TRP A 41 -14.58 -11.89 -2.89
C TRP A 41 -14.90 -13.11 -3.78
N TYR A 42 -14.39 -13.14 -5.00
CA TYR A 42 -14.64 -14.23 -5.96
C TYR A 42 -13.99 -15.56 -5.51
N LEU A 43 -13.00 -15.51 -4.62
CA LEU A 43 -12.38 -16.68 -4.03
C LEU A 43 -13.27 -17.35 -2.98
N ASP A 44 -14.08 -16.57 -2.27
CA ASP A 44 -14.98 -17.06 -1.22
C ASP A 44 -16.20 -17.78 -1.81
N ILE A 45 -16.72 -17.27 -2.93
CA ILE A 45 -17.87 -17.83 -3.63
C ILE A 45 -17.47 -18.63 -4.89
N TRP A 46 -16.25 -19.16 -4.91
CA TRP A 46 -15.68 -19.84 -6.07
C TRP A 46 -16.54 -21.00 -6.57
N ASP A 47 -16.91 -20.94 -7.85
CA ASP A 47 -17.67 -21.99 -8.54
C ASP A 47 -17.14 -22.23 -9.97
N GLU A 48 -17.78 -23.14 -10.70
CA GLU A 48 -17.37 -23.48 -12.07
C GLU A 48 -17.53 -22.30 -13.03
N ALA A 49 -18.53 -21.44 -12.84
CA ALA A 49 -18.75 -20.28 -13.71
C ALA A 49 -17.66 -19.24 -13.55
N ILE A 50 -17.28 -18.92 -12.30
CA ILE A 50 -16.17 -18.03 -11.95
C ILE A 50 -14.86 -18.60 -12.48
N TYR A 51 -14.62 -19.89 -12.30
CA TYR A 51 -13.43 -20.56 -12.82
C TYR A 51 -13.29 -20.39 -14.34
N GLN A 52 -14.35 -20.67 -15.11
CA GLN A 52 -14.30 -20.54 -16.57
C GLN A 52 -14.07 -19.08 -17.00
N ALA A 53 -14.76 -18.12 -16.39
CA ALA A 53 -14.59 -16.70 -16.69
C ALA A 53 -13.17 -16.21 -16.42
N LEU A 54 -12.61 -16.53 -15.24
CA LEU A 54 -11.25 -16.13 -14.88
C LEU A 54 -10.20 -16.84 -15.72
N LYS A 55 -10.43 -18.10 -16.09
CA LYS A 55 -9.55 -18.85 -17.00
C LYS A 55 -9.48 -18.19 -18.37
N GLU A 56 -10.61 -17.75 -18.92
CA GLU A 56 -10.65 -17.00 -20.19
C GLU A 56 -9.89 -15.67 -20.09
N ILE A 57 -10.07 -14.93 -19.00
CA ILE A 57 -9.34 -13.68 -18.75
C ILE A 57 -7.83 -13.94 -18.67
N VAL A 58 -7.39 -14.92 -17.88
CA VAL A 58 -5.98 -15.27 -17.72
C VAL A 58 -5.37 -15.75 -19.04
N ALA A 59 -6.10 -16.55 -19.81
CA ALA A 59 -5.65 -17.01 -21.13
C ALA A 59 -5.53 -15.86 -22.13
N SER A 60 -6.49 -14.93 -22.13
CA SER A 60 -6.45 -13.72 -22.96
C SER A 60 -5.25 -12.85 -22.59
N LEU A 61 -5.06 -12.56 -21.29
CA LEU A 61 -3.93 -11.79 -20.78
C LEU A 61 -2.58 -12.46 -21.06
N ALA A 62 -2.49 -13.79 -21.01
CA ALA A 62 -1.27 -14.54 -21.30
C ALA A 62 -0.79 -14.43 -22.75
N ASN A 63 -1.68 -14.06 -23.68
CA ASN A 63 -1.36 -13.82 -25.08
C ASN A 63 -0.77 -12.43 -25.33
N TYR A 64 -0.92 -11.49 -24.40
CA TYR A 64 -0.27 -10.18 -24.51
C TYR A 64 1.20 -10.28 -24.13
N SER A 65 2.06 -9.78 -25.00
CA SER A 65 3.49 -9.63 -24.71
C SER A 65 3.69 -8.33 -23.93
N LEU A 66 4.06 -8.44 -22.66
CA LEU A 66 4.41 -7.30 -21.82
C LEU A 66 5.83 -6.75 -22.12
N VAL A 67 6.55 -7.32 -23.09
CA VAL A 67 7.93 -6.93 -23.46
C VAL A 67 8.01 -5.45 -23.91
N THR A 68 6.91 -4.87 -24.39
CA THR A 68 6.84 -3.43 -24.72
C THR A 68 6.79 -2.51 -23.49
N LEU A 69 6.52 -3.04 -22.29
CA LEU A 69 6.49 -2.26 -21.05
C LEU A 69 7.88 -1.97 -20.47
N ASP A 70 8.88 -2.78 -20.83
CA ASP A 70 10.27 -2.63 -20.36
C ASP A 70 11.03 -1.49 -21.07
N VAL A 71 10.49 -0.99 -22.19
CA VAL A 71 11.21 -0.06 -23.07
C VAL A 71 10.97 1.41 -22.71
N ASP A 72 9.80 1.76 -22.15
CA ASP A 72 9.45 3.14 -21.82
C ASP A 72 8.46 3.23 -20.63
N PRO A 73 8.91 3.64 -19.43
CA PRO A 73 8.07 3.83 -18.25
C PRO A 73 6.94 4.86 -18.46
N GLU A 74 7.09 5.83 -19.38
CA GLU A 74 6.04 6.80 -19.67
C GLU A 74 4.88 6.15 -20.44
N GLN A 75 5.21 5.31 -21.42
CA GLN A 75 4.20 4.55 -22.17
C GLN A 75 3.47 3.55 -21.28
N THR A 76 4.16 2.87 -20.38
CA THR A 76 3.54 1.96 -19.40
C THR A 76 2.55 2.69 -18.49
N ARG A 77 2.91 3.88 -17.99
CA ARG A 77 2.02 4.72 -17.18
C ARG A 77 0.77 5.15 -17.97
N ASP A 78 0.95 5.54 -19.24
CA ASP A 78 -0.17 5.92 -20.12
C ASP A 78 -1.10 4.74 -20.41
N LEU A 79 -0.55 3.52 -20.54
CA LEU A 79 -1.35 2.30 -20.68
C LEU A 79 -2.19 2.03 -19.43
N LEU A 80 -1.60 2.11 -18.24
CA LEU A 80 -2.33 1.92 -16.98
C LEU A 80 -3.43 2.98 -16.79
N LYS A 81 -3.13 4.24 -17.12
CA LYS A 81 -4.11 5.33 -17.09
C LYS A 81 -5.27 5.06 -18.05
N LYS A 82 -4.99 4.64 -19.28
CA LYS A 82 -6.03 4.28 -20.27
C LYS A 82 -6.85 3.07 -19.82
N LEU A 83 -6.20 2.04 -19.27
CA LEU A 83 -6.86 0.86 -18.74
C LEU A 83 -7.87 1.24 -17.66
N TYR A 84 -7.44 2.03 -16.67
CA TYR A 84 -8.34 2.50 -15.60
C TYR A 84 -9.53 3.28 -16.17
N GLN A 85 -9.29 4.21 -17.10
CA GLN A 85 -10.35 5.02 -17.70
C GLN A 85 -11.37 4.19 -18.49
N ASN A 86 -10.95 3.05 -19.04
CA ASN A 86 -11.81 2.10 -19.74
C ASN A 86 -12.56 1.17 -18.78
N LEU A 87 -11.93 0.78 -17.66
CA LEU A 87 -12.56 -0.06 -16.63
C LEU A 87 -13.62 0.73 -15.84
N MET A 88 -13.37 2.02 -15.57
CA MET A 88 -14.26 2.87 -14.77
C MET A 88 -15.10 3.78 -15.69
N PRO A 89 -16.42 3.55 -15.81
CA PRO A 89 -17.30 4.38 -16.62
C PRO A 89 -17.24 5.85 -16.18
N ARG A 90 -17.36 6.77 -17.14
CA ARG A 90 -17.26 8.22 -16.89
C ARG A 90 -18.25 8.72 -15.81
N ALA A 91 -19.46 8.16 -15.76
CA ALA A 91 -20.45 8.51 -14.75
C ALA A 91 -20.01 8.11 -13.33
N LEU A 92 -19.38 6.95 -13.19
CA LEU A 92 -18.85 6.48 -11.91
C LEU A 92 -17.65 7.34 -11.48
N ARG A 93 -16.71 7.63 -12.39
CA ARG A 93 -15.60 8.56 -12.15
C ARG A 93 -16.07 9.95 -11.74
N HIS A 94 -17.11 10.47 -12.40
CA HIS A 94 -17.70 11.77 -12.07
C HIS A 94 -18.28 11.78 -10.65
N ASN A 95 -19.02 10.73 -10.28
CA ASN A 95 -19.62 10.63 -8.95
C ASN A 95 -18.59 10.42 -7.84
N LEU A 96 -17.45 9.81 -8.16
CA LEU A 96 -16.30 9.66 -7.27
C LEU A 96 -15.37 10.89 -7.26
N GLY A 97 -15.62 11.90 -8.10
CA GLY A 97 -14.75 13.08 -8.22
C GLY A 97 -13.41 12.81 -8.92
N GLU A 98 -13.28 11.69 -9.62
CA GLU A 98 -12.03 11.20 -10.21
C GLU A 98 -11.72 11.89 -11.54
N TYR A 99 -11.12 13.08 -11.44
CA TYR A 99 -10.54 13.79 -12.58
C TYR A 99 -9.03 13.63 -12.59
N TYR A 100 -8.52 12.99 -13.65
CA TYR A 100 -7.09 12.81 -13.83
C TYR A 100 -6.39 14.15 -14.13
N THR A 101 -5.49 14.55 -13.23
CA THR A 101 -4.60 15.69 -13.44
C THR A 101 -3.73 15.44 -14.68
N PRO A 102 -3.75 16.34 -15.69
CA PRO A 102 -2.80 16.30 -16.78
C PRO A 102 -1.37 16.53 -16.28
N ASP A 103 -0.41 15.85 -16.88
CA ASP A 103 1.00 15.90 -16.44
C ASP A 103 1.56 17.32 -16.39
N TRP A 104 1.28 18.14 -17.41
CA TRP A 104 1.72 19.53 -17.47
C TRP A 104 1.22 20.37 -16.28
N LEU A 105 0.01 20.07 -15.79
CA LEU A 105 -0.59 20.79 -14.65
C LEU A 105 0.05 20.34 -13.35
N ALA A 106 0.31 19.04 -13.21
CA ALA A 106 1.00 18.47 -12.06
C ALA A 106 2.44 18.99 -11.97
N GLU A 107 3.17 19.02 -13.10
CA GLU A 107 4.50 19.63 -13.19
C GLU A 107 4.47 21.11 -12.80
N ARG A 108 3.50 21.86 -13.31
CA ARG A 108 3.36 23.28 -13.00
C ARG A 108 3.14 23.52 -11.50
N LEU A 109 2.31 22.71 -10.85
CA LEU A 109 2.07 22.82 -9.41
C LEU A 109 3.33 22.47 -8.60
N LEU A 110 4.04 21.41 -8.97
CA LEU A 110 5.31 21.06 -8.33
C LEU A 110 6.38 22.15 -8.52
N ASP A 111 6.37 22.86 -9.65
CA ASP A 111 7.24 24.02 -9.89
C ASP A 111 6.90 25.24 -9.03
N MET A 112 5.68 25.29 -8.47
CA MET A 112 5.26 26.38 -7.59
C MET A 112 5.56 26.07 -6.11
N LEU A 113 5.84 24.81 -5.75
CA LEU A 113 6.16 24.42 -4.38
C LEU A 113 7.37 25.17 -3.83
N GLU A 114 7.30 25.48 -2.53
CA GLU A 114 8.30 26.27 -1.80
C GLU A 114 8.65 27.62 -2.48
N ALA A 115 7.67 28.25 -3.15
CA ALA A 115 7.86 29.45 -3.97
C ALA A 115 8.87 29.23 -5.12
N GLY A 116 8.81 28.06 -5.75
CA GLY A 116 9.67 27.66 -6.87
C GLY A 116 11.05 27.13 -6.48
N ARG A 117 11.27 26.92 -5.18
CA ARG A 117 12.54 26.41 -4.63
C ARG A 117 12.61 24.90 -4.56
N PHE A 118 11.48 24.19 -4.68
CA PHE A 118 11.51 22.73 -4.74
C PHE A 118 12.19 22.28 -6.05
N LYS A 119 13.42 21.76 -5.93
CA LYS A 119 14.22 21.25 -7.06
C LYS A 119 14.38 19.72 -7.06
N GLY A 120 13.56 19.00 -6.29
CA GLY A 120 13.69 17.57 -6.09
C GLY A 120 14.73 17.18 -5.03
N ASP A 121 14.97 18.01 -4.02
CA ASP A 121 15.82 17.62 -2.89
C ASP A 121 15.18 16.43 -2.14
N PRO A 122 15.83 15.25 -2.08
CA PRO A 122 15.27 14.05 -1.45
C PRO A 122 15.04 14.19 0.06
N ASN A 123 15.61 15.21 0.72
CA ASN A 123 15.37 15.48 2.14
C ASN A 123 14.04 16.19 2.42
N ARG A 124 13.34 16.65 1.36
CA ARG A 124 12.05 17.33 1.49
C ARG A 124 10.92 16.30 1.49
N ARG A 125 10.06 16.37 2.50
CA ARG A 125 8.86 15.54 2.59
C ARG A 125 7.71 16.13 1.79
N LEU A 126 7.08 15.30 0.97
CA LEU A 126 5.94 15.62 0.12
C LEU A 126 4.80 14.65 0.46
N LEU A 127 3.62 15.20 0.70
CA LEU A 127 2.39 14.44 0.92
C LEU A 127 1.36 14.86 -0.12
N ASP A 128 0.79 13.89 -0.81
CA ASP A 128 -0.40 14.07 -1.64
C ASP A 128 -1.60 13.38 -0.98
N PRO A 129 -2.51 14.12 -0.31
CA PRO A 129 -3.59 13.55 0.50
C PRO A 129 -4.81 13.06 -0.29
N ALA A 130 -4.77 13.15 -1.63
CA ALA A 130 -5.78 12.63 -2.55
C ALA A 130 -5.10 12.25 -3.87
N CYS A 131 -4.15 11.31 -3.79
CA CYS A 131 -3.14 11.14 -4.82
C CYS A 131 -3.66 10.53 -6.13
N GLY A 132 -4.87 9.98 -6.14
CA GLY A 132 -5.45 9.28 -7.28
C GLY A 132 -4.50 8.16 -7.73
N SER A 133 -4.19 8.13 -9.03
CA SER A 133 -3.20 7.19 -9.60
C SER A 133 -1.73 7.59 -9.35
N GLY A 134 -1.45 8.54 -8.47
CA GLY A 134 -0.10 8.93 -8.06
C GLY A 134 0.65 9.84 -9.04
N THR A 135 -0.04 10.62 -9.87
CA THR A 135 0.61 11.50 -10.88
C THR A 135 1.64 12.44 -10.25
N PHE A 136 1.29 13.12 -9.16
CA PHE A 136 2.21 14.02 -8.45
C PHE A 136 3.40 13.26 -7.85
N LEU A 137 3.15 12.09 -7.25
CA LEU A 137 4.19 11.24 -6.65
C LEU A 137 5.22 10.82 -7.71
N VAL A 138 4.75 10.35 -8.88
CA VAL A 138 5.64 9.95 -9.99
C VAL A 138 6.51 11.11 -10.44
N ILE A 139 5.94 12.29 -10.66
CA ILE A 139 6.71 13.46 -11.11
C ILE A 139 7.70 13.90 -10.02
N ALA A 140 7.31 13.86 -8.74
CA ALA A 140 8.19 14.17 -7.62
C ALA A 140 9.39 13.19 -7.56
N ILE A 141 9.15 11.88 -7.69
CA ILE A 141 10.19 10.85 -7.75
C ILE A 141 11.15 11.09 -8.90
N ARG A 142 10.64 11.39 -10.10
CA ARG A 142 11.48 11.72 -11.27
C ARG A 142 12.36 12.94 -11.02
N ARG A 143 11.83 14.01 -10.42
CA ARG A 143 12.62 15.20 -10.03
C ARG A 143 13.70 14.86 -9.02
N ILE A 144 13.38 14.03 -8.02
CA ILE A 144 14.34 13.56 -7.02
C ILE A 144 15.47 12.77 -7.67
N ARG A 145 15.15 11.85 -8.61
CA ARG A 145 16.15 11.10 -9.36
C ARG A 145 17.07 12.01 -10.19
N GLN A 146 16.50 12.99 -10.89
CA GLN A 146 17.27 13.97 -11.65
C GLN A 146 18.17 14.83 -10.74
N TYR A 147 17.67 15.26 -9.59
CA TYR A 147 18.43 16.01 -8.60
C TYR A 147 19.60 15.17 -8.05
N ALA A 148 19.31 13.94 -7.65
CA ALA A 148 20.29 12.99 -7.12
C ALA A 148 21.40 12.68 -8.13
N SER A 149 21.04 12.44 -9.39
CA SER A 149 22.01 12.21 -10.47
C SER A 149 22.96 13.41 -10.66
N LYS A 150 22.42 14.64 -10.70
CA LYS A 150 23.22 15.87 -10.79
C LYS A 150 24.16 16.08 -9.60
N LYS A 151 23.80 15.54 -8.43
CA LYS A 151 24.55 15.67 -7.17
C LYS A 151 25.39 14.42 -6.85
N MET A 152 25.36 13.39 -7.70
CA MET A 152 26.03 12.11 -7.50
C MET A 152 25.72 11.48 -6.13
N LEU A 153 24.45 11.55 -5.72
CA LEU A 153 24.02 10.91 -4.47
C LEU A 153 23.97 9.38 -4.64
N PRO A 154 24.33 8.60 -3.61
CA PRO A 154 24.23 7.14 -3.66
C PRO A 154 22.78 6.67 -3.89
N GLU A 155 22.57 5.74 -4.81
CA GLU A 155 21.24 5.28 -5.24
C GLU A 155 20.45 4.65 -4.08
N SER A 156 21.14 3.90 -3.22
CA SER A 156 20.51 3.33 -2.03
C SER A 156 19.99 4.41 -1.07
N GLU A 157 20.73 5.51 -0.88
CA GLU A 157 20.27 6.62 -0.05
C GLU A 157 19.09 7.36 -0.70
N VAL A 158 19.10 7.50 -2.02
CA VAL A 158 18.02 8.13 -2.78
C VAL A 158 16.73 7.31 -2.67
N LEU A 159 16.81 5.98 -2.81
CA LEU A 159 15.68 5.09 -2.64
C LEU A 159 15.07 5.22 -1.24
N GLU A 160 15.89 5.09 -0.20
CA GLU A 160 15.44 5.21 1.20
C GLU A 160 14.75 6.56 1.45
N LYS A 161 15.32 7.65 0.92
CA LYS A 161 14.73 8.98 1.05
C LYS A 161 13.42 9.11 0.29
N ILE A 162 13.30 8.56 -0.91
CA ILE A 162 12.04 8.56 -1.65
C ILE A 162 10.96 7.83 -0.84
N LEU A 163 11.24 6.61 -0.38
CA LEU A 163 10.31 5.80 0.42
C LEU A 163 9.92 6.48 1.74
N ALA A 164 10.84 7.23 2.36
CA ALA A 164 10.56 7.96 3.59
C ALA A 164 9.78 9.28 3.38
N ASN A 165 9.94 9.94 2.23
CA ASN A 165 9.53 11.33 2.06
C ASN A 165 8.44 11.59 1.02
N VAL A 166 8.18 10.68 0.08
CA VAL A 166 7.12 10.88 -0.94
C VAL A 166 5.93 10.01 -0.59
N VAL A 167 4.90 10.59 0.02
CA VAL A 167 3.76 9.85 0.59
C VAL A 167 2.47 10.22 -0.14
N GLY A 168 1.60 9.23 -0.37
CA GLY A 168 0.26 9.43 -0.95
C GLY A 168 -0.84 8.81 -0.11
N PHE A 169 -1.98 9.47 -0.02
CA PHE A 169 -3.22 8.91 0.53
C PHE A 169 -4.32 8.98 -0.52
N ASP A 170 -5.18 7.97 -0.55
CA ASP A 170 -6.41 8.02 -1.33
C ASP A 170 -7.50 7.17 -0.67
N LEU A 171 -8.76 7.49 -0.97
CA LEU A 171 -9.93 6.75 -0.47
C LEU A 171 -10.35 5.62 -1.41
N ASN A 172 -9.96 5.66 -2.69
CA ASN A 172 -10.32 4.61 -3.64
C ASN A 172 -9.24 3.51 -3.69
N PRO A 173 -9.56 2.24 -3.36
CA PRO A 173 -8.61 1.13 -3.42
C PRO A 173 -8.01 0.92 -4.82
N LEU A 174 -8.76 1.12 -5.91
CA LEU A 174 -8.21 1.02 -7.27
C LEU A 174 -7.20 2.13 -7.57
N ALA A 175 -7.43 3.34 -7.04
CA ALA A 175 -6.50 4.46 -7.19
C ALA A 175 -5.19 4.18 -6.44
N VAL A 176 -5.28 3.67 -5.22
CA VAL A 176 -4.13 3.25 -4.40
C VAL A 176 -3.30 2.19 -5.12
N ILE A 177 -3.91 1.11 -5.62
CA ILE A 177 -3.19 0.06 -6.37
C ILE A 177 -2.50 0.66 -7.62
N SER A 178 -3.20 1.54 -8.34
CA SER A 178 -2.64 2.22 -9.51
C SER A 178 -1.46 3.13 -9.14
N ALA A 179 -1.59 3.90 -8.06
CA ALA A 179 -0.54 4.76 -7.55
C ALA A 179 0.68 3.96 -7.08
N ARG A 180 0.48 2.87 -6.34
CA ARG A 180 1.57 1.96 -5.92
C ARG A 180 2.31 1.37 -7.13
N THR A 181 1.56 0.92 -8.14
CA THR A 181 2.14 0.43 -9.40
C THR A 181 2.97 1.50 -10.09
N ASN A 182 2.40 2.70 -10.26
CA ASN A 182 3.07 3.83 -10.89
C ASN A 182 4.30 4.30 -10.09
N TYR A 183 4.24 4.24 -8.76
CA TYR A 183 5.35 4.54 -7.86
C TYR A 183 6.51 3.58 -8.08
N LEU A 184 6.26 2.26 -8.11
CA LEU A 184 7.28 1.26 -8.41
C LEU A 184 7.94 1.48 -9.77
N LEU A 185 7.14 1.76 -10.81
CA LEU A 185 7.67 2.07 -12.14
C LEU A 185 8.54 3.34 -12.12
N ALA A 186 8.16 4.33 -11.31
CA ALA A 186 8.93 5.57 -11.16
C ALA A 186 10.26 5.36 -10.43
N LEU A 187 10.31 4.45 -9.44
CA LEU A 187 11.54 4.02 -8.78
C LEU A 187 12.49 3.35 -9.79
N GLY A 188 11.96 2.46 -10.63
CA GLY A 188 12.72 1.83 -11.72
C GLY A 188 13.95 1.08 -11.22
N ASP A 189 15.11 1.42 -11.79
CA ASP A 189 16.41 0.81 -11.46
C ASP A 189 16.85 1.03 -10.01
N LEU A 190 16.33 2.05 -9.31
CA LEU A 190 16.63 2.25 -7.88
C LEU A 190 16.29 1.03 -7.03
N LEU A 191 15.28 0.25 -7.41
CA LEU A 191 14.83 -0.94 -6.69
C LEU A 191 15.94 -1.98 -6.49
N GLN A 192 16.95 -2.04 -7.38
CA GLN A 192 18.07 -2.98 -7.23
C GLN A 192 19.00 -2.62 -6.06
N HIS A 193 18.93 -1.39 -5.55
CA HIS A 193 19.77 -0.87 -4.47
C HIS A 193 19.08 -0.92 -3.10
N ARG A 194 17.93 -1.59 -2.99
CA ARG A 194 17.21 -1.78 -1.73
C ARG A 194 18.05 -2.58 -0.73
N LYS A 195 17.96 -2.22 0.55
CA LYS A 195 18.67 -2.90 1.65
C LYS A 195 17.87 -4.05 2.26
N GLY A 196 16.59 -4.16 1.92
CA GLY A 196 15.67 -5.16 2.43
C GLY A 196 14.32 -5.05 1.74
N GLU A 197 13.30 -5.56 2.42
CA GLU A 197 11.91 -5.40 2.00
C GLU A 197 11.50 -3.92 2.04
N ILE A 198 10.60 -3.54 1.13
CA ILE A 198 10.10 -2.18 1.03
C ILE A 198 8.58 -2.15 1.11
N ASN A 199 8.08 -1.09 1.75
CA ASN A 199 6.69 -0.65 1.69
C ASN A 199 6.60 0.55 0.76
N ILE A 200 5.64 0.53 -0.15
CA ILE A 200 5.31 1.68 -0.99
C ILE A 200 4.46 2.63 -0.13
N PRO A 201 4.88 3.89 0.09
CA PRO A 201 4.23 4.83 0.99
C PRO A 201 2.96 5.46 0.37
N VAL A 202 2.06 4.61 -0.13
CA VAL A 202 0.75 4.99 -0.63
C VAL A 202 -0.29 4.18 0.11
N TYR A 203 -1.21 4.84 0.81
CA TYR A 203 -2.12 4.21 1.76
C TYR A 203 -3.58 4.50 1.44
N LEU A 204 -4.41 3.48 1.63
CA LEU A 204 -5.86 3.59 1.59
C LEU A 204 -6.36 4.21 2.90
N CYS A 205 -6.69 5.49 2.90
CA CYS A 205 -7.22 6.16 4.07
C CYS A 205 -7.97 7.45 3.74
N ASP A 206 -8.82 7.87 4.67
CA ASP A 206 -9.44 9.18 4.64
C ASP A 206 -8.46 10.21 5.20
N SER A 207 -7.98 11.13 4.36
CA SER A 207 -7.02 12.16 4.76
C SER A 207 -7.61 13.22 5.70
N ILE A 208 -8.94 13.27 5.86
CA ILE A 208 -9.64 14.16 6.80
C ILE A 208 -9.73 13.51 8.19
N MET A 209 -9.85 12.18 8.26
CA MET A 209 -9.99 11.44 9.52
C MET A 209 -8.63 11.28 10.20
N THR A 210 -8.21 12.30 10.95
CA THR A 210 -7.02 12.21 11.79
C THR A 210 -7.32 11.52 13.12
N PRO A 211 -6.46 10.61 13.60
CA PRO A 211 -6.57 10.04 14.94
C PRO A 211 -6.62 11.15 16.00
N SER A 212 -7.49 10.98 16.99
CA SER A 212 -7.62 11.90 18.13
C SER A 212 -6.97 11.31 19.37
N GLU A 213 -6.23 12.12 20.11
CA GLU A 213 -5.78 11.74 21.45
C GLU A 213 -7.00 11.70 22.39
N SER A 214 -7.11 10.66 23.22
CA SER A 214 -8.16 10.63 24.23
C SER A 214 -7.88 11.64 25.34
N GLU A 215 -8.84 12.52 25.61
CA GLU A 215 -8.80 13.50 26.70
C GLU A 215 -9.05 12.89 28.11
N ASP A 216 -9.39 11.60 28.18
CA ASP A 216 -9.64 10.91 29.45
C ASP A 216 -8.35 10.75 30.29
N LEU A 217 -8.46 11.00 31.60
CA LEU A 217 -7.39 10.80 32.59
C LEU A 217 -6.80 9.37 32.60
N PHE A 218 -7.55 8.38 32.09
CA PHE A 218 -7.14 6.98 31.94
C PHE A 218 -6.65 6.62 30.52
N GLY A 219 -6.81 7.52 29.54
CA GLY A 219 -6.42 7.34 28.14
C GLY A 219 -5.10 8.02 27.76
N GLN A 220 -4.34 8.54 28.74
CA GLN A 220 -3.03 9.12 28.48
C GLN A 220 -2.11 8.07 27.85
N GLY A 221 -1.67 8.33 26.62
CA GLY A 221 -0.74 7.46 25.91
C GLY A 221 -1.37 6.53 24.87
N VAL A 222 -2.68 6.61 24.59
CA VAL A 222 -3.33 5.82 23.54
C VAL A 222 -3.94 6.74 22.46
N LEU A 223 -3.69 6.42 21.20
CA LEU A 223 -4.29 7.08 20.05
C LEU A 223 -5.55 6.32 19.62
N LYS A 224 -6.68 7.02 19.59
CA LYS A 224 -7.95 6.45 19.13
C LYS A 224 -8.26 6.92 17.71
N PHE A 225 -8.76 6.00 16.89
CA PHE A 225 -9.25 6.31 15.56
C PHE A 225 -10.59 5.60 15.32
N ASN A 226 -11.51 6.31 14.67
CA ASN A 226 -12.84 5.82 14.39
C ASN A 226 -12.85 5.04 13.08
N THR A 227 -13.43 3.85 13.10
CA THR A 227 -13.69 3.04 11.91
C THR A 227 -15.19 2.82 11.74
N ALA A 228 -15.61 2.28 10.59
CA ALA A 228 -17.01 1.96 10.33
C ALA A 228 -17.61 0.96 11.35
N VAL A 229 -16.77 0.14 11.98
CA VAL A 229 -17.15 -0.88 12.96
C VAL A 229 -16.87 -0.45 14.41
N GLY A 230 -16.46 0.80 14.63
CA GLY A 230 -16.27 1.39 15.95
C GLY A 230 -14.86 1.94 16.20
N PRO A 231 -14.55 2.38 17.43
CA PRO A 231 -13.26 2.96 17.76
C PRO A 231 -12.18 1.89 17.99
N PHE A 232 -11.04 2.13 17.36
CA PHE A 232 -9.80 1.37 17.49
C PHE A 232 -8.80 2.20 18.26
N ALA A 233 -7.86 1.53 18.93
CA ALA A 233 -6.93 2.18 19.84
C ALA A 233 -5.54 1.53 19.72
N VAL A 234 -4.49 2.36 19.61
CA VAL A 234 -3.10 1.91 19.53
C VAL A 234 -2.24 2.73 20.50
N PRO A 235 -1.31 2.11 21.26
CA PRO A 235 -0.40 2.84 22.13
C PRO A 235 0.45 3.85 21.36
N ARG A 236 0.52 5.08 21.87
CA ARG A 236 1.31 6.18 21.29
C ARG A 236 2.81 5.85 21.22
N SER A 237 3.31 5.05 22.16
CA SER A 237 4.68 4.52 22.16
C SER A 237 4.99 3.78 20.86
N LEU A 238 4.00 3.08 20.28
CA LEU A 238 4.10 2.29 19.06
C LEU A 238 3.68 3.04 17.79
N VAL A 239 2.99 4.19 17.90
CA VAL A 239 2.69 5.08 16.76
C VAL A 239 3.90 5.94 16.40
N GLN A 240 5.02 5.28 16.10
CA GLN A 240 6.23 5.88 15.54
C GLN A 240 6.53 5.22 14.20
N ALA A 241 7.09 5.98 13.25
CA ALA A 241 7.35 5.49 11.89
C ALA A 241 8.19 4.19 11.84
N ARG A 242 9.05 3.96 12.84
CA ARG A 242 9.89 2.75 12.95
C ARG A 242 9.18 1.51 13.50
N TYR A 243 8.00 1.66 14.11
CA TYR A 243 7.29 0.57 14.79
C TYR A 243 5.93 0.28 14.16
N ILE A 244 5.28 1.28 13.57
CA ILE A 244 3.91 1.16 13.12
C ILE A 244 3.73 0.12 12.00
N ASP A 245 4.66 0.08 11.04
CA ASP A 245 4.64 -0.92 9.95
C ASP A 245 4.86 -2.33 10.52
N THR A 246 5.80 -2.49 11.44
CA THR A 246 6.07 -3.77 12.12
C THR A 246 4.85 -4.24 12.91
N LEU A 247 4.19 -3.33 13.64
CA LEU A 247 2.98 -3.63 14.40
C LEU A 247 1.82 -4.02 13.49
N ALA A 248 1.58 -3.26 12.42
CA ALA A 248 0.49 -3.53 11.47
C ALA A 248 0.67 -4.90 10.80
N ASN A 249 1.88 -5.17 10.29
CA ASN A 249 2.20 -6.45 9.66
C ASN A 249 2.08 -7.62 10.65
N PHE A 250 2.50 -7.43 11.91
CA PHE A 250 2.36 -8.45 12.95
C PHE A 250 0.90 -8.70 13.33
N LEU A 251 0.06 -7.66 13.42
CA LEU A 251 -1.37 -7.81 13.70
C LEU A 251 -2.07 -8.60 12.58
N GLU A 252 -1.77 -8.30 11.32
CA GLU A 252 -2.29 -9.04 10.16
C GLU A 252 -1.89 -10.53 10.22
N GLU A 253 -0.60 -10.81 10.45
CA GLU A 253 -0.08 -12.18 10.59
C GLU A 253 -0.75 -12.93 11.75
N ALA A 254 -0.86 -12.27 12.92
CA ALA A 254 -1.45 -12.86 14.10
C ALA A 254 -2.93 -13.20 13.93
N VAL A 255 -3.69 -12.34 13.26
CA VAL A 255 -5.11 -12.57 12.95
C VAL A 255 -5.26 -13.75 11.99
N GLY A 256 -4.42 -13.82 10.95
CA GLY A 256 -4.43 -14.93 10.00
C GLY A 256 -4.06 -16.29 10.61
N LEU A 257 -3.21 -16.30 11.64
CA LEU A 257 -2.80 -17.51 12.37
C LEU A 257 -3.70 -17.86 13.57
N GLU A 258 -4.64 -16.98 13.94
CA GLU A 258 -5.48 -17.10 15.13
C GLU A 258 -4.69 -17.42 16.42
N LEU A 259 -3.60 -16.68 16.65
CA LEU A 259 -2.72 -16.89 17.82
C LEU A 259 -3.49 -16.79 19.15
N SER A 260 -3.10 -17.63 20.13
CA SER A 260 -3.58 -17.44 21.51
C SER A 260 -3.00 -16.17 22.12
N GLU A 261 -3.64 -15.63 23.15
CA GLU A 261 -3.16 -14.42 23.85
C GLU A 261 -1.71 -14.57 24.34
N GLU A 262 -1.36 -15.72 24.92
CA GLU A 262 0.01 -16.01 25.39
C GLU A 262 1.03 -16.00 24.24
N GLN A 263 0.69 -16.63 23.10
CA GLN A 263 1.54 -16.65 21.92
C GLN A 263 1.70 -15.25 21.33
N PHE A 264 0.60 -14.50 21.26
CA PHE A 264 0.56 -13.14 20.76
C PHE A 264 1.45 -12.21 21.56
N VAL A 265 1.31 -12.19 22.89
CA VAL A 265 2.12 -11.32 23.78
C VAL A 265 3.60 -11.68 23.68
N SER A 266 3.93 -12.97 23.67
CA SER A 266 5.31 -13.44 23.50
C SER A 266 5.95 -12.88 22.22
N MET A 267 5.29 -13.08 21.07
CA MET A 267 5.80 -12.60 19.77
C MET A 267 5.80 -11.08 19.65
N LEU A 268 4.81 -10.39 20.25
CA LEU A 268 4.72 -8.94 20.26
C LEU A 268 5.96 -8.32 20.93
N THR A 269 6.33 -8.85 22.09
CA THR A 269 7.47 -8.35 22.89
C THR A 269 8.83 -8.73 22.31
N GLU A 270 8.89 -9.74 21.44
CA GLU A 270 10.10 -10.07 20.67
C GLU A 270 10.30 -9.09 19.49
N LYS A 271 9.22 -8.69 18.82
CA LYS A 271 9.26 -7.85 17.62
C LYS A 271 9.28 -6.35 17.92
N LEU A 272 8.71 -5.92 19.04
CA LEU A 272 8.59 -4.51 19.43
C LEU A 272 9.28 -4.28 20.79
N PRO A 273 9.79 -3.07 21.05
CA PRO A 273 10.51 -2.76 22.28
C PRO A 273 9.55 -2.55 23.46
N LEU A 274 8.81 -3.59 23.83
CA LEU A 274 7.87 -3.62 24.95
C LEU A 274 8.38 -4.60 26.01
N ASN A 275 8.42 -4.15 27.27
CA ASN A 275 8.87 -4.96 28.40
C ASN A 275 7.67 -5.41 29.26
N PRO A 276 7.41 -6.74 29.35
CA PRO A 276 6.46 -7.28 30.32
C PRO A 276 6.77 -6.80 31.74
N GLY A 277 5.77 -6.32 32.46
CA GLY A 277 5.88 -5.76 33.81
C GLY A 277 6.16 -4.25 33.89
N GLN A 278 6.58 -3.62 32.78
CA GLN A 278 6.74 -2.15 32.69
C GLN A 278 5.72 -1.53 31.72
N ASP A 279 5.51 -2.18 30.58
CA ASP A 279 4.66 -1.69 29.48
C ASP A 279 3.32 -2.44 29.42
N ASP A 280 2.86 -3.01 30.54
CA ASP A 280 1.66 -3.86 30.59
C ASP A 280 0.42 -3.14 30.04
N ARG A 281 0.31 -1.82 30.22
CA ARG A 281 -0.79 -1.02 29.66
C ARG A 281 -0.78 -0.99 28.13
N ASP A 282 0.40 -0.84 27.54
CA ASP A 282 0.57 -0.79 26.08
C ASP A 282 0.34 -2.17 25.49
N ILE A 283 0.85 -3.22 26.15
CA ILE A 283 0.62 -4.62 25.77
C ILE A 283 -0.89 -4.92 25.81
N SER A 284 -1.58 -4.61 26.90
CA SER A 284 -3.03 -4.83 27.02
C SER A 284 -3.81 -4.09 25.94
N ALA A 285 -3.46 -2.84 25.63
CA ALA A 285 -4.13 -2.09 24.56
C ALA A 285 -3.95 -2.72 23.17
N VAL A 286 -2.78 -3.29 22.88
CA VAL A 286 -2.53 -4.01 21.62
C VAL A 286 -3.25 -5.37 21.60
N VAL A 287 -3.33 -6.07 22.73
CA VAL A 287 -4.12 -7.31 22.86
C VAL A 287 -5.60 -7.04 22.61
N GLU A 288 -6.18 -6.00 23.22
CA GLU A 288 -7.58 -5.61 22.98
C GLU A 288 -7.84 -5.28 21.50
N LEU A 289 -6.88 -4.63 20.84
CA LEU A 289 -6.95 -4.36 19.40
C LEU A 289 -6.93 -5.67 18.59
N TYR A 290 -6.02 -6.58 18.91
CA TYR A 290 -5.92 -7.89 18.26
C TYR A 290 -7.20 -8.70 18.41
N GLU A 291 -7.77 -8.78 19.61
CA GLU A 291 -9.02 -9.50 19.85
C GLU A 291 -10.20 -8.93 19.06
N LYS A 292 -10.27 -7.60 18.92
CA LYS A 292 -11.28 -6.93 18.08
C LYS A 292 -11.11 -7.32 16.61
N LEU A 293 -9.88 -7.29 16.09
CA LEU A 293 -9.57 -7.68 14.72
C LEU A 293 -9.92 -9.16 14.47
N LEU A 294 -9.50 -10.06 15.35
CA LEU A 294 -9.80 -11.48 15.27
C LEU A 294 -11.32 -11.76 15.30
N ARG A 295 -12.07 -11.01 16.11
CA ARG A 295 -13.54 -11.12 16.15
C ARG A 295 -14.17 -10.70 14.83
N LEU A 296 -13.70 -9.62 14.22
CA LEU A 296 -14.19 -9.16 12.92
C LEU A 296 -13.87 -10.19 11.82
N GLN A 297 -12.65 -10.73 11.80
CA GLN A 297 -12.24 -11.78 10.86
C GLN A 297 -13.17 -13.00 10.94
N ARG A 298 -13.60 -13.39 12.14
CA ARG A 298 -14.54 -14.50 12.34
C ARG A 298 -15.98 -14.19 11.93
N GLN A 299 -16.33 -12.91 11.79
CA GLN A 299 -17.66 -12.48 11.38
C GLN A 299 -17.85 -12.44 9.86
N GLY A 300 -16.75 -12.40 9.09
CA GLY A 300 -16.76 -12.27 7.63
C GLY A 300 -16.74 -10.81 7.22
#